data_AF-A0A5K8AJX3-F1
#
_entry.id   AF-A0A5K8AJX3-F1
#
_cell.length_a   1.000
_cell.length_b   1.000
_cell.length_c   1.000
_cell.angle_alpha   90.00
_cell.angle_beta   90.00
_cell.angle_gamma   90.00
#
_symmetry.space_group_name_H-M   'P 1'
#
loop_
_entity.id
_entity.type
_entity.pdbx_description
1 polymer ?
#
loop_
_entity_poly.entity_id
_entity_poly.type
_entity_poly.pdbx_seq_one_letter_code
_entity_poly.pdbx_strand_id
1 'polypeptide(L)'
;MSSQASSAGRDEAKVRQKLIETGDVEIMIAIRSNFFYTRTVPCELWFLNRAKPEAYRDKVLMIDARNIYRKVTRKIYDFSPEQERNILAIVALYRGHTERYLNKVHAYCERMLDEAAGCFESQDDNGEGITPLPDFMDCLDSLKKVVQPFIKTLAKDDAHAEAWTEFSSTIAECDKDIKAFKKELATQQAAWKKKTKTTNGALKKAVDQMATLAESSRSLVKQTDLLFKLASRMIETCETECKARENDAWSGKEVNLARKAADKARGLAVEQLKQVRYFWRQAHWLTERFPDAKLCDVEGLVKLVEKSEIEANDWSLTPGRYVGVAPEEEDEDFDFEEAMREIHVELDDLNGESVKLAAAIKKNFEELGV
;
A
#
# COMPACT_ATOMS: atom_id res chain seq x y z
N MET A 1 -24.73 2.21 -21.33
CA MET A 1 -23.45 2.23 -20.57
C MET A 1 -22.90 0.82 -20.48
N SER A 2 -21.59 0.60 -20.41
CA SER A 2 -20.98 -0.75 -20.38
C SER A 2 -21.51 -1.66 -19.27
N SER A 3 -21.81 -1.11 -18.09
CA SER A 3 -22.40 -1.83 -16.94
C SER A 3 -23.89 -2.14 -17.08
N GLN A 4 -24.57 -1.67 -18.13
CA GLN A 4 -25.98 -2.00 -18.34
C GLN A 4 -26.17 -3.41 -18.88
N ALA A 5 -25.20 -3.94 -19.63
CA ALA A 5 -25.30 -5.28 -20.21
C ALA A 5 -25.57 -6.37 -19.15
N SER A 6 -25.07 -6.19 -17.92
CA SER A 6 -25.20 -7.13 -16.80
C SER A 6 -26.45 -6.95 -15.94
N SER A 7 -27.15 -5.82 -16.04
CA SER A 7 -28.18 -5.45 -15.07
C SER A 7 -29.46 -4.87 -15.69
N ALA A 8 -29.43 -4.43 -16.95
CA ALA A 8 -30.57 -3.80 -17.59
C ALA A 8 -31.73 -4.77 -17.79
N GLY A 9 -32.95 -4.29 -17.58
CA GLY A 9 -34.17 -5.09 -17.72
C GLY A 9 -34.59 -5.33 -19.18
N ARG A 10 -35.81 -5.86 -19.35
CA ARG A 10 -36.47 -6.09 -20.64
C ARG A 10 -35.68 -7.04 -21.56
N ASP A 11 -35.33 -6.61 -22.76
CA ASP A 11 -34.75 -7.50 -23.77
C ASP A 11 -33.30 -7.87 -23.45
N GLU A 12 -32.55 -7.00 -22.76
CA GLU A 12 -31.20 -7.35 -22.27
C GLU A 12 -31.25 -8.46 -21.22
N ALA A 13 -32.26 -8.46 -20.35
CA ALA A 13 -32.48 -9.54 -19.38
C ALA A 13 -32.76 -10.88 -20.07
N LYS A 14 -33.54 -10.89 -21.15
CA LYS A 14 -33.78 -12.11 -21.96
C LYS A 14 -32.51 -12.63 -22.62
N VAL A 15 -31.63 -11.74 -23.08
CA VAL A 15 -30.33 -12.13 -23.66
C VAL A 15 -29.43 -12.75 -22.59
N ARG A 16 -29.35 -12.14 -21.40
CA ARG A 16 -28.60 -12.70 -20.27
C ARG A 16 -29.13 -14.06 -19.84
N GLN A 17 -30.45 -14.18 -19.71
CA GLN A 17 -31.10 -15.45 -19.41
C GLN A 17 -30.63 -16.55 -20.38
N LYS A 18 -30.73 -16.30 -21.69
CA LYS A 18 -30.28 -17.26 -22.72
C LYS A 18 -28.79 -17.58 -22.61
N LEU A 19 -27.94 -16.59 -22.31
CA LEU A 19 -26.50 -16.82 -22.11
C LEU A 19 -26.24 -17.69 -20.88
N ILE A 20 -26.90 -17.44 -19.76
CA ILE A 20 -26.75 -18.23 -18.53
C ILE A 20 -27.29 -19.65 -18.74
N GLU A 21 -28.38 -19.80 -19.48
CA GLU A 21 -28.97 -21.09 -19.82
C GLU A 21 -28.05 -21.99 -20.65
N THR A 22 -27.08 -21.43 -21.38
CA THR A 22 -26.04 -22.24 -22.05
C THR A 22 -25.12 -22.97 -21.06
N GLY A 23 -24.99 -22.45 -19.83
CA GLY A 23 -24.00 -22.90 -18.85
C GLY A 23 -22.59 -22.34 -19.09
N ASP A 24 -22.38 -21.52 -20.13
CA ASP A 24 -21.05 -21.06 -20.54
C ASP A 24 -20.53 -19.86 -19.73
N VAL A 25 -21.41 -19.08 -19.07
CA VAL A 25 -20.99 -17.96 -18.22
C VAL A 25 -20.26 -18.52 -16.99
N GLU A 26 -18.96 -18.26 -16.88
CA GLU A 26 -18.11 -18.86 -15.85
C GLU A 26 -17.81 -17.87 -14.71
N ILE A 27 -17.31 -16.67 -15.05
CA ILE A 27 -16.85 -15.69 -14.07
C ILE A 27 -17.33 -14.30 -14.47
N MET A 28 -17.81 -13.56 -13.47
CA MET A 28 -18.15 -12.15 -13.56
C MET A 28 -17.29 -11.38 -12.56
N ILE A 29 -16.58 -10.35 -13.02
CA ILE A 29 -15.76 -9.49 -12.14
C ILE A 29 -16.22 -8.05 -12.25
N ALA A 30 -16.67 -7.44 -11.14
CA ALA A 30 -16.99 -6.02 -11.09
C ALA A 30 -15.75 -5.20 -10.79
N ILE A 31 -15.52 -4.15 -11.56
CA ILE A 31 -14.42 -3.21 -11.39
C ILE A 31 -15.01 -1.81 -11.20
N ARG A 32 -14.41 -1.06 -10.27
CA ARG A 32 -14.84 0.30 -9.94
C ARG A 32 -14.62 1.26 -11.11
N SER A 33 -15.21 2.45 -10.98
CA SER A 33 -14.93 3.57 -11.86
C SER A 33 -13.44 3.95 -11.87
N ASN A 34 -13.04 4.84 -12.79
CA ASN A 34 -11.70 5.43 -12.82
C ASN A 34 -10.55 4.45 -13.13
N PHE A 35 -10.85 3.27 -13.66
CA PHE A 35 -9.86 2.37 -14.30
C PHE A 35 -9.61 2.70 -15.78
N PHE A 36 -10.47 3.51 -16.40
CA PHE A 36 -10.28 3.99 -17.78
C PHE A 36 -9.71 5.40 -17.79
N TYR A 37 -8.75 5.64 -18.68
CA TYR A 37 -8.10 6.95 -18.84
C TYR A 37 -9.04 8.06 -19.32
N THR A 38 -10.10 7.72 -20.07
CA THR A 38 -10.92 8.70 -20.80
C THR A 38 -12.37 8.79 -20.33
N ARG A 39 -12.83 7.89 -19.45
CA ARG A 39 -14.22 7.81 -19.00
C ARG A 39 -14.33 7.39 -17.53
N THR A 40 -15.14 8.11 -16.77
CA THR A 40 -15.43 7.78 -15.37
C THR A 40 -16.62 6.83 -15.27
N VAL A 41 -16.43 5.59 -15.73
CA VAL A 41 -17.46 4.54 -15.66
C VAL A 41 -16.89 3.28 -15.03
N PRO A 42 -17.69 2.53 -14.23
CA PRO A 42 -17.31 1.18 -13.82
C PRO A 42 -17.39 0.24 -15.02
N CYS A 43 -16.73 -0.92 -14.91
CA CYS A 43 -16.86 -1.98 -15.89
C CYS A 43 -16.97 -3.35 -15.23
N GLU A 44 -17.37 -4.32 -16.03
CA GLU A 44 -17.41 -5.71 -15.62
C GLU A 44 -16.66 -6.55 -16.64
N LEU A 45 -15.90 -7.53 -16.16
CA LEU A 45 -15.24 -8.52 -17.00
C LEU A 45 -16.07 -9.81 -17.00
N TRP A 46 -16.39 -10.28 -18.20
CA TRP A 46 -17.17 -11.49 -18.43
C TRP A 46 -16.26 -12.58 -18.99
N PHE A 47 -16.19 -13.71 -18.29
CA PHE A 47 -15.45 -14.89 -18.76
C PHE A 47 -16.44 -15.98 -19.15
N LEU A 48 -16.35 -16.39 -20.41
CA LEU A 48 -17.19 -17.42 -21.01
C LEU A 48 -16.34 -18.66 -21.28
N ASN A 49 -16.80 -19.83 -20.83
CA ASN A 49 -16.10 -21.10 -20.96
C ASN A 49 -17.05 -22.21 -21.40
N ARG A 50 -17.01 -22.56 -22.70
CA ARG A 50 -17.78 -23.68 -23.26
C ARG A 50 -17.35 -25.06 -22.75
N ALA A 51 -16.16 -25.15 -22.18
CA ALA A 51 -15.60 -26.37 -21.60
C ALA A 51 -15.72 -26.40 -20.07
N LYS A 52 -16.69 -25.65 -19.51
CA LYS A 52 -16.94 -25.61 -18.07
C LYS A 52 -17.38 -27.00 -17.56
N PRO A 53 -16.81 -27.49 -16.45
CA PRO A 53 -17.16 -28.81 -15.92
C PRO A 53 -18.65 -28.90 -15.56
N GLU A 54 -19.23 -30.10 -15.74
CA GLU A 54 -20.68 -30.33 -15.52
C GLU A 54 -21.14 -29.85 -14.14
N ALA A 55 -20.36 -30.12 -13.08
CA ALA A 55 -20.66 -29.74 -11.71
C ALA A 55 -20.76 -28.22 -11.47
N TYR A 56 -20.30 -27.40 -12.41
CA TYR A 56 -20.33 -25.94 -12.33
C TYR A 56 -21.23 -25.30 -13.39
N ARG A 57 -21.85 -26.05 -14.32
CA ARG A 57 -22.63 -25.45 -15.41
C ARG A 57 -23.70 -24.50 -14.93
N ASP A 58 -24.42 -24.87 -13.87
CA ASP A 58 -25.46 -24.05 -13.25
C ASP A 58 -24.93 -23.04 -12.22
N LYS A 59 -23.62 -22.72 -12.21
CA LYS A 59 -23.03 -21.80 -11.22
C LYS A 59 -22.16 -20.72 -11.84
N VAL A 60 -22.26 -19.48 -11.41
CA VAL A 60 -21.37 -18.40 -11.87
C VAL A 60 -20.53 -17.89 -10.71
N LEU A 61 -19.22 -17.76 -10.90
CA LEU A 61 -18.34 -17.13 -9.91
C LEU A 61 -18.49 -15.62 -10.01
N MET A 62 -19.02 -15.01 -8.95
CA MET A 62 -19.17 -13.56 -8.84
C MET A 62 -18.02 -13.01 -8.01
N ILE A 63 -17.20 -12.13 -8.58
CA ILE A 63 -16.12 -11.42 -7.88
C ILE A 63 -16.41 -9.92 -7.93
N ASP A 64 -16.45 -9.27 -6.77
CA ASP A 64 -16.53 -7.83 -6.66
C ASP A 64 -15.16 -7.23 -6.32
N ALA A 65 -14.45 -6.80 -7.35
CA ALA A 65 -13.13 -6.18 -7.22
C ALA A 65 -13.22 -4.64 -7.12
N ARG A 66 -14.41 -4.07 -6.86
CA ARG A 66 -14.57 -2.61 -6.76
C ARG A 66 -13.79 -1.99 -5.60
N ASN A 67 -13.48 -2.76 -4.57
CA ASN A 67 -12.68 -2.32 -3.42
C ASN A 67 -11.20 -2.75 -3.52
N ILE A 68 -10.78 -3.39 -4.62
CA ILE A 68 -9.38 -3.78 -4.85
C ILE A 68 -8.79 -2.81 -5.87
N TYR A 69 -7.91 -1.92 -5.43
CA TYR A 69 -7.25 -0.97 -6.34
C TYR A 69 -6.05 -0.31 -5.66
N ARG A 70 -5.16 0.29 -6.45
CA ARG A 70 -4.24 1.33 -5.98
C ARG A 70 -4.53 2.64 -6.69
N LYS A 71 -4.27 3.75 -6.02
CA LYS A 71 -4.37 5.11 -6.57
C LYS A 71 -3.08 5.40 -7.35
N VAL A 72 -3.16 5.48 -8.68
CA VAL A 72 -2.02 5.86 -9.54
C VAL A 72 -1.93 7.37 -9.64
N THR A 73 -3.08 8.01 -9.82
CA THR A 73 -3.24 9.46 -9.75
C THR A 73 -4.53 9.78 -9.03
N ARG A 74 -4.81 11.07 -8.79
CA ARG A 74 -6.10 11.51 -8.25
C ARG A 74 -7.32 11.01 -9.03
N LYS A 75 -7.20 10.75 -10.35
CA LYS A 75 -8.32 10.34 -11.22
C LYS A 75 -8.22 8.92 -11.76
N ILE A 76 -7.07 8.26 -11.59
CA ILE A 76 -6.77 6.97 -12.23
C ILE A 76 -6.39 5.97 -11.16
N TYR A 77 -7.05 4.82 -11.22
CA TYR A 77 -6.73 3.65 -10.44
C TYR A 77 -6.39 2.49 -11.36
N ASP A 78 -5.55 1.59 -10.87
CA ASP A 78 -5.26 0.32 -11.51
C ASP A 78 -5.15 -0.77 -10.42
N PHE A 79 -4.82 -1.99 -10.85
CA PHE A 79 -4.38 -3.03 -9.94
C PHE A 79 -2.87 -2.97 -9.82
N SER A 80 -2.36 -3.08 -8.60
CA SER A 80 -0.97 -3.53 -8.43
C SER A 80 -0.82 -4.97 -8.94
N PRO A 81 0.40 -5.40 -9.34
CA PRO A 81 0.64 -6.78 -9.73
C PRO A 81 0.15 -7.78 -8.68
N GLU A 82 0.31 -7.47 -7.39
CA GLU A 82 -0.11 -8.29 -6.24
C GLU A 82 -1.63 -8.37 -6.14
N GLN A 83 -2.34 -7.26 -6.33
CA GLN A 83 -3.81 -7.25 -6.35
C GLN A 83 -4.36 -8.10 -7.49
N GLU A 84 -3.79 -7.99 -8.69
CA GLU A 84 -4.16 -8.83 -9.83
C GLU A 84 -3.87 -10.32 -9.53
N ARG A 85 -2.70 -10.62 -8.97
CA ARG A 85 -2.31 -11.98 -8.54
C ARG A 85 -3.25 -12.55 -7.49
N ASN A 86 -3.78 -11.73 -6.58
CA ASN A 86 -4.71 -12.15 -5.55
C ASN A 86 -6.07 -12.51 -6.15
N ILE A 87 -6.59 -11.70 -7.10
CA ILE A 87 -7.81 -12.05 -7.85
C ILE A 87 -7.61 -13.37 -8.60
N LEU A 88 -6.45 -13.57 -9.24
CA LEU A 88 -6.11 -14.82 -9.91
C LEU A 88 -6.03 -16.01 -8.93
N ALA A 89 -5.63 -15.80 -7.68
CA ALA A 89 -5.62 -16.83 -6.66
C ALA A 89 -7.05 -17.30 -6.31
N ILE A 90 -8.04 -16.40 -6.25
CA ILE A 90 -9.46 -16.75 -6.11
C ILE A 90 -9.92 -17.64 -7.26
N VAL A 91 -9.59 -17.24 -8.49
CA VAL A 91 -9.93 -18.02 -9.69
C VAL A 91 -9.23 -19.39 -9.69
N ALA A 92 -8.00 -19.47 -9.20
CA ALA A 92 -7.28 -20.72 -9.03
C ALA A 92 -7.98 -21.66 -8.04
N LEU A 93 -8.44 -21.14 -6.89
CA LEU A 93 -9.22 -21.90 -5.92
C LEU A 93 -10.54 -22.41 -6.52
N TYR A 94 -11.26 -21.54 -7.25
CA TYR A 94 -12.49 -21.93 -7.97
C TYR A 94 -12.25 -23.09 -8.93
N ARG A 95 -11.15 -23.06 -9.68
CA ARG A 95 -10.78 -24.12 -10.64
C ARG A 95 -10.11 -25.34 -10.00
N GLY A 96 -10.03 -25.41 -8.66
CA GLY A 96 -9.41 -26.53 -7.95
C GLY A 96 -7.88 -26.57 -8.00
N HIS A 97 -7.23 -25.49 -8.44
CA HIS A 97 -5.77 -25.37 -8.51
C HIS A 97 -5.19 -24.85 -7.18
N THR A 98 -5.44 -25.56 -6.06
CA THR A 98 -4.98 -25.16 -4.72
C THR A 98 -3.47 -24.93 -4.64
N GLU A 99 -2.66 -25.71 -5.36
CA GLU A 99 -1.20 -25.52 -5.44
C GLU A 99 -0.81 -24.10 -5.90
N ARG A 100 -1.54 -23.49 -6.84
CA ARG A 100 -1.24 -22.12 -7.31
C ARG A 100 -1.50 -21.08 -6.22
N TYR A 101 -2.53 -21.29 -5.41
CA TYR A 101 -2.83 -20.45 -4.25
C TYR A 101 -1.72 -20.58 -3.19
N LEU A 102 -1.33 -21.81 -2.85
CA LEU A 102 -0.29 -22.07 -1.84
C LEU A 102 1.07 -21.49 -2.28
N ASN A 103 1.45 -21.67 -3.55
CA ASN A 103 2.66 -21.07 -4.10
C ASN A 103 2.63 -19.54 -4.08
N LYS A 104 1.44 -18.93 -4.21
CA LYS A 104 1.29 -17.48 -4.12
C LYS A 104 1.54 -16.98 -2.69
N VAL A 105 0.90 -17.60 -1.70
CA VAL A 105 1.13 -17.28 -0.28
C VAL A 105 2.60 -17.50 0.09
N HIS A 106 3.20 -18.61 -0.35
CA HIS A 106 4.63 -18.86 -0.17
C HIS A 106 5.50 -17.73 -0.73
N ALA A 107 5.25 -17.33 -1.99
CA ALA A 107 6.02 -16.28 -2.64
C ALA A 107 5.92 -14.93 -1.92
N TYR A 108 4.77 -14.60 -1.34
CA TYR A 108 4.63 -13.37 -0.54
C TYR A 108 5.39 -13.44 0.79
N CYS A 109 5.37 -14.57 1.49
CA CYS A 109 6.16 -14.75 2.71
C CYS A 109 7.67 -14.68 2.42
N GLU A 110 8.11 -15.31 1.33
CA GLU A 110 9.52 -15.25 0.89
C GLU A 110 9.91 -13.82 0.53
N ARG A 111 9.09 -13.14 -0.28
CA ARG A 111 9.34 -11.75 -0.66
C ARG A 111 9.37 -10.81 0.54
N MET A 112 8.46 -10.96 1.50
CA MET A 112 8.49 -10.19 2.75
C MET A 112 9.83 -10.30 3.48
N LEU A 113 10.39 -11.51 3.57
CA LEU A 113 11.68 -11.75 4.23
C LEU A 113 12.84 -11.16 3.42
N ASP A 114 12.77 -11.18 2.09
CA ASP A 114 13.75 -10.53 1.22
C ASP A 114 13.70 -9.01 1.39
N GLU A 115 12.52 -8.40 1.43
CA GLU A 115 12.38 -6.95 1.65
C GLU A 115 12.86 -6.55 3.05
N ALA A 116 12.66 -7.40 4.06
CA ALA A 116 13.17 -7.14 5.41
C ALA A 116 14.70 -7.25 5.46
N ALA A 117 15.30 -8.16 4.69
CA ALA A 117 16.75 -8.21 4.50
C ALA A 117 17.26 -6.98 3.73
N GLY A 118 16.48 -6.52 2.75
CA GLY A 118 16.70 -5.30 1.98
C GLY A 118 16.86 -4.05 2.84
N CYS A 119 16.24 -4.00 4.02
CA CYS A 119 16.44 -2.90 4.98
C CYS A 119 17.90 -2.77 5.46
N PHE A 120 18.71 -3.83 5.33
CA PHE A 120 20.10 -3.88 5.76
C PHE A 120 21.08 -3.96 4.60
N GLU A 121 20.73 -4.66 3.52
CA GLU A 121 21.55 -4.84 2.34
C GLU A 121 20.65 -4.96 1.11
N SER A 122 20.73 -4.00 0.19
CA SER A 122 20.01 -4.01 -1.08
C SER A 122 20.82 -3.33 -2.19
N GLN A 123 20.22 -3.16 -3.37
CA GLN A 123 20.81 -2.44 -4.49
C GLN A 123 19.90 -1.30 -4.92
N ASP A 124 20.47 -0.18 -5.33
CA ASP A 124 19.73 0.91 -5.96
C ASP A 124 19.43 0.63 -7.45
N ASP A 125 18.76 1.57 -8.12
CA ASP A 125 18.41 1.45 -9.54
C ASP A 125 19.62 1.31 -10.48
N ASN A 126 20.81 1.70 -10.03
CA ASN A 126 22.06 1.59 -10.77
C ASN A 126 22.83 0.29 -10.45
N GLY A 127 22.32 -0.52 -9.52
CA GLY A 127 22.97 -1.73 -9.03
C GLY A 127 24.05 -1.48 -7.96
N GLU A 128 24.15 -0.25 -7.43
CA GLU A 128 25.06 0.07 -6.34
C GLU A 128 24.49 -0.48 -5.02
N GLY A 129 25.36 -1.10 -4.22
CA GLY A 129 24.97 -1.64 -2.92
C GLY A 129 24.63 -0.53 -1.95
N ILE A 130 23.43 -0.60 -1.35
CA ILE A 130 22.96 0.33 -0.32
C ILE A 130 22.58 -0.43 0.95
N THR A 131 22.62 0.26 2.09
CA THR A 131 22.24 -0.31 3.38
C THR A 131 21.21 0.61 4.06
N PRO A 132 19.92 0.56 3.68
CA PRO A 132 18.96 1.64 3.97
C PRO A 132 18.87 2.06 5.45
N LEU A 133 18.71 1.12 6.39
CA LEU A 133 18.67 1.42 7.81
C LEU A 133 20.05 1.84 8.36
N PRO A 134 21.15 1.09 8.12
CA PRO A 134 22.47 1.54 8.54
C PRO A 134 22.88 2.92 8.00
N ASP A 135 22.68 3.19 6.71
CA ASP A 135 23.00 4.46 6.06
C ASP A 135 22.24 5.63 6.70
N PHE A 136 20.96 5.42 7.04
CA PHE A 136 20.17 6.42 7.76
C PHE A 136 20.75 6.72 9.15
N MET A 137 21.09 5.69 9.91
CA MET A 137 21.70 5.84 11.23
C MET A 137 23.07 6.54 11.16
N ASP A 138 23.89 6.20 10.17
CA ASP A 138 25.19 6.82 9.92
C ASP A 138 25.05 8.30 9.51
N CYS A 139 24.02 8.65 8.74
CA CYS A 139 23.69 10.04 8.42
C CYS A 139 23.28 10.83 9.67
N LEU A 140 22.48 10.25 10.57
CA LEU A 140 22.10 10.89 11.83
C LEU A 140 23.29 11.07 12.77
N ASP A 141 24.18 10.09 12.89
CA ASP A 141 25.40 10.21 13.66
C ASP A 141 26.35 11.27 13.07
N SER A 142 26.45 11.33 11.75
CA SER A 142 27.21 12.38 11.04
C SER A 142 26.63 13.76 11.33
N LEU A 143 25.31 13.93 11.25
CA LEU A 143 24.65 15.19 11.61
C LEU A 143 24.92 15.57 13.07
N LYS A 144 24.80 14.61 13.99
CA LYS A 144 25.11 14.81 15.41
C LYS A 144 26.54 15.29 15.61
N LYS A 145 27.52 14.68 14.94
CA LYS A 145 28.95 15.07 14.99
C LYS A 145 29.19 16.48 14.46
N VAL A 146 28.49 16.90 13.40
CA VAL A 146 28.61 18.26 12.85
C VAL A 146 28.04 19.31 13.80
N VAL A 147 26.94 19.01 14.49
CA VAL A 147 26.30 19.95 15.43
C VAL A 147 26.98 19.98 16.81
N GLN A 148 27.58 18.88 17.24
CA GLN A 148 28.15 18.72 18.58
C GLN A 148 29.19 19.80 19.00
N PRO A 149 30.09 20.31 18.14
CA PRO A 149 31.01 21.38 18.50
C PRO A 149 30.27 22.64 18.99
N PHE A 150 29.20 23.04 18.30
CA PHE A 150 28.37 24.18 18.71
C PHE A 150 27.66 23.91 20.04
N ILE A 151 27.05 22.74 20.21
CA ILE A 151 26.37 22.35 21.46
C ILE A 151 27.31 22.44 22.68
N LYS A 152 28.59 22.07 22.52
CA LYS A 152 29.61 22.18 23.59
C LYS A 152 29.93 23.63 24.00
N THR A 153 29.57 24.62 23.19
CA THR A 153 29.76 26.04 23.53
C THR A 153 28.63 26.61 24.39
N LEU A 154 27.50 25.91 24.48
CA LEU A 154 26.30 26.35 25.18
C LEU A 154 26.26 25.84 26.63
N ALA A 155 25.50 26.54 27.49
CA ALA A 155 25.28 26.09 28.86
C ALA A 155 24.39 24.83 28.90
N LYS A 156 24.56 23.96 29.90
CA LYS A 156 23.86 22.67 29.97
C LYS A 156 22.32 22.76 29.99
N ASP A 157 21.78 23.86 30.50
CA ASP A 157 20.34 24.09 30.68
C ASP A 157 19.79 25.16 29.72
N ASP A 158 20.51 25.43 28.63
CA ASP A 158 20.12 26.41 27.61
C ASP A 158 19.01 25.85 26.69
N ALA A 159 18.42 26.68 25.85
CA ALA A 159 17.22 26.37 25.05
C ALA A 159 17.32 25.11 24.18
N HIS A 160 18.53 24.72 23.77
CA HIS A 160 18.78 23.51 22.98
C HIS A 160 18.69 22.19 23.77
N ALA A 161 18.78 22.22 25.12
CA ALA A 161 19.07 21.04 25.93
C ALA A 161 18.02 19.94 25.78
N GLU A 162 16.74 20.31 25.74
CA GLU A 162 15.62 19.39 25.52
C GLU A 162 15.70 18.76 24.12
N ALA A 163 15.76 19.57 23.07
CA ALA A 163 15.77 19.11 21.68
C ALA A 163 16.99 18.22 21.36
N TRP A 164 18.17 18.56 21.90
CA TRP A 164 19.38 17.77 21.74
C TRP A 164 19.30 16.42 22.48
N THR A 165 18.77 16.42 23.71
CA THR A 165 18.61 15.22 24.52
C THR A 165 17.61 14.27 23.88
N GLU A 166 16.43 14.78 23.51
CA GLU A 166 15.38 14.02 22.83
C GLU A 166 15.90 13.39 21.54
N PHE A 167 16.50 14.18 20.64
CA PHE A 167 17.12 13.66 19.42
C PHE A 167 18.16 12.58 19.70
N SER A 168 19.06 12.81 20.66
CA SER A 168 20.13 11.87 21.00
C SER A 168 19.63 10.58 21.63
N SER A 169 18.62 10.63 22.50
CA SER A 169 18.04 9.44 23.12
C SER A 169 17.22 8.64 22.12
N THR A 170 16.45 9.30 21.25
CA THR A 170 15.64 8.62 20.23
C THR A 170 16.53 7.92 19.21
N ILE A 171 17.72 8.44 18.88
CA ILE A 171 18.70 7.71 18.04
C ILE A 171 19.07 6.38 18.70
N ALA A 172 19.37 6.39 20.00
CA ALA A 172 19.79 5.18 20.73
C ALA A 172 18.65 4.16 20.85
N GLU A 173 17.41 4.63 21.04
CA GLU A 173 16.21 3.79 21.04
C GLU A 173 15.96 3.15 19.68
N CYS A 174 16.05 3.94 18.59
CA CYS A 174 15.88 3.43 17.24
C CYS A 174 16.96 2.40 16.87
N ASP A 175 18.23 2.64 17.22
CA ASP A 175 19.31 1.66 17.03
C ASP A 175 19.01 0.32 17.73
N LYS A 176 18.47 0.37 18.95
CA LYS A 176 18.05 -0.82 19.69
C LYS A 176 16.92 -1.56 18.97
N ASP A 177 15.94 -0.84 18.45
CA ASP A 177 14.79 -1.42 17.76
C ASP A 177 15.17 -1.99 16.39
N ILE A 178 16.08 -1.33 15.66
CA ILE A 178 16.68 -1.86 14.42
C ILE A 178 17.42 -3.16 14.69
N LYS A 179 18.19 -3.24 15.78
CA LYS A 179 18.88 -4.48 16.20
C LYS A 179 17.89 -5.59 16.57
N ALA A 180 16.79 -5.25 17.25
CA ALA A 180 15.72 -6.19 17.56
C ALA A 180 15.04 -6.72 16.29
N PHE A 181 14.72 -5.83 15.34
CA PHE A 181 14.17 -6.16 14.03
C PHE A 181 15.10 -7.10 13.24
N LYS A 182 16.40 -6.81 13.19
CA LYS A 182 17.40 -7.68 12.53
C LYS A 182 17.44 -9.08 13.15
N LYS A 183 17.35 -9.17 14.49
CA LYS A 183 17.34 -10.45 15.22
C LYS A 183 16.07 -11.25 14.95
N GLU A 184 14.92 -10.58 14.92
CA GLU A 184 13.64 -11.22 14.58
C GLU A 184 13.66 -11.72 13.13
N LEU A 185 14.13 -10.91 12.18
CA LEU A 185 14.32 -11.31 10.79
C LEU A 185 15.16 -12.59 10.68
N ALA A 186 16.31 -12.66 11.35
CA ALA A 186 17.16 -13.85 11.33
C ALA A 186 16.43 -15.09 11.88
N THR A 187 15.59 -14.91 12.90
CA THR A 187 14.77 -15.97 13.48
C THR A 187 13.72 -16.47 12.47
N GLN A 188 13.01 -15.55 11.82
CA GLN A 188 12.00 -15.88 10.81
C GLN A 188 12.61 -16.51 9.56
N GLN A 189 13.74 -16.01 9.07
CA GLN A 189 14.48 -16.62 7.95
C GLN A 189 14.97 -18.04 8.28
N ALA A 190 15.48 -18.27 9.49
CA ALA A 190 15.90 -19.59 9.92
C ALA A 190 14.70 -20.56 10.03
N ALA A 191 13.55 -20.07 10.51
CA ALA A 191 12.31 -20.85 10.53
C ALA A 191 11.79 -21.15 9.12
N TRP A 192 11.88 -20.18 8.19
CA TRP A 192 11.45 -20.31 6.80
C TRP A 192 12.29 -21.33 6.03
N LYS A 193 13.63 -21.26 6.13
CA LYS A 193 14.56 -22.21 5.48
C LYS A 193 14.36 -23.67 5.91
N LYS A 194 13.89 -23.90 7.15
CA LYS A 194 13.61 -25.25 7.67
C LYS A 194 12.30 -25.83 7.14
N LYS A 195 11.42 -25.03 6.54
CA LYS A 195 10.16 -25.52 5.98
C LYS A 195 10.41 -26.23 4.66
N THR A 196 10.12 -27.53 4.65
CA THR A 196 10.26 -28.37 3.46
C THR A 196 8.95 -28.56 2.68
N LYS A 197 7.80 -28.11 3.22
CA LYS A 197 6.48 -28.29 2.60
C LYS A 197 5.59 -27.04 2.70
N THR A 198 4.99 -26.67 1.58
CA THR A 198 4.07 -25.55 1.37
C THR A 198 2.61 -25.87 1.75
N THR A 199 2.38 -26.63 2.82
CA THR A 199 1.00 -26.96 3.21
C THR A 199 0.26 -25.72 3.70
N ASN A 200 -1.07 -25.67 3.50
CA ASN A 200 -1.90 -24.55 3.92
C ASN A 200 -1.69 -24.18 5.40
N GLY A 201 -1.79 -25.16 6.31
CA GLY A 201 -1.60 -24.92 7.75
C GLY A 201 -0.20 -24.42 8.11
N ALA A 202 0.85 -24.89 7.41
CA ALA A 202 2.21 -24.41 7.64
C ALA A 202 2.45 -23.00 7.12
N LEU A 203 1.81 -22.62 6.00
CA LEU A 203 1.86 -21.28 5.42
C LEU A 203 1.06 -20.28 6.26
N LYS A 204 -0.18 -20.60 6.63
CA LYS A 204 -1.00 -19.75 7.52
C LYS A 204 -0.28 -19.45 8.83
N LYS A 205 0.25 -20.48 9.49
CA LYS A 205 1.07 -20.31 10.70
C LYS A 205 2.31 -19.43 10.45
N ALA A 206 2.90 -19.48 9.26
CA ALA A 206 4.01 -18.60 8.91
C ALA A 206 3.57 -17.14 8.87
N VAL A 207 2.47 -16.86 8.17
CA VAL A 207 1.91 -15.51 8.02
C VAL A 207 1.59 -14.91 9.39
N ASP A 208 0.95 -15.71 10.27
CA ASP A 208 0.65 -15.29 11.65
C ASP A 208 1.92 -14.98 12.45
N GLN A 209 2.96 -15.83 12.33
CA GLN A 209 4.24 -15.63 13.01
C GLN A 209 5.01 -14.41 12.47
N MET A 210 4.87 -14.11 11.17
CA MET A 210 5.53 -12.97 10.52
C MET A 210 4.87 -11.63 10.87
N ALA A 211 3.66 -11.62 11.44
CA ALA A 211 2.97 -10.39 11.84
C ALA A 211 3.80 -9.53 12.80
N THR A 212 4.56 -10.15 13.71
CA THR A 212 5.47 -9.43 14.62
C THR A 212 6.55 -8.65 13.88
N LEU A 213 7.12 -9.24 12.82
CA LEU A 213 8.12 -8.60 11.97
C LEU A 213 7.48 -7.46 11.16
N ALA A 214 6.27 -7.66 10.62
CA ALA A 214 5.55 -6.62 9.89
C ALA A 214 5.23 -5.40 10.78
N GLU A 215 4.75 -5.61 12.00
CA GLU A 215 4.44 -4.52 12.94
C GLU A 215 5.70 -3.84 13.49
N SER A 216 6.79 -4.58 13.66
CA SER A 216 8.10 -3.98 13.97
C SER A 216 8.58 -3.10 12.81
N SER A 217 8.39 -3.52 11.55
CA SER A 217 8.71 -2.69 10.38
C SER A 217 7.91 -1.40 10.35
N ARG A 218 6.60 -1.47 10.61
CA ARG A 218 5.72 -0.29 10.71
C ARG A 218 6.14 0.67 11.81
N SER A 219 6.52 0.13 12.97
CA SER A 219 7.00 0.92 14.10
C SER A 219 8.29 1.66 13.74
N LEU A 220 9.20 0.99 13.02
CA LEU A 220 10.43 1.59 12.51
C LEU A 220 10.17 2.69 11.47
N VAL A 221 9.15 2.59 10.61
CA VAL A 221 8.77 3.69 9.70
C VAL A 221 8.48 4.96 10.52
N LYS A 222 7.61 4.85 11.52
CA LYS A 222 7.23 5.96 12.40
C LYS A 222 8.44 6.54 13.14
N GLN A 223 9.32 5.69 13.66
CA GLN A 223 10.54 6.12 14.34
C GLN A 223 11.52 6.84 13.40
N THR A 224 11.70 6.33 12.18
CA THR A 224 12.59 6.93 11.17
C THR A 224 12.12 8.34 10.80
N ASP A 225 10.80 8.52 10.59
CA ASP A 225 10.22 9.84 10.33
C ASP A 225 10.30 10.78 11.55
N LEU A 226 10.00 10.27 12.74
CA LEU A 226 10.11 11.03 13.98
C LEU A 226 11.54 11.53 14.19
N LEU A 227 12.55 10.69 14.00
CA LEU A 227 13.95 11.05 14.13
C LEU A 227 14.35 12.21 13.23
N PHE A 228 13.88 12.21 11.98
CA PHE A 228 14.17 13.31 11.06
C PHE A 228 13.42 14.60 11.44
N LYS A 229 12.19 14.51 11.95
CA LYS A 229 11.46 15.66 12.51
C LYS A 229 12.22 16.25 13.71
N LEU A 230 12.70 15.40 14.62
CA LEU A 230 13.52 15.81 15.77
C LEU A 230 14.87 16.41 15.36
N ALA A 231 15.53 15.83 14.36
CA ALA A 231 16.76 16.40 13.79
C ALA A 231 16.53 17.82 13.25
N SER A 232 15.42 18.02 12.53
CA SER A 232 15.05 19.33 11.98
C SER A 232 14.72 20.33 13.09
N ARG A 233 13.93 19.94 14.10
CA ARG A 233 13.63 20.76 15.29
C ARG A 233 14.91 21.17 16.02
N MET A 234 15.82 20.23 16.25
CA MET A 234 17.08 20.50 16.93
C MET A 234 17.94 21.53 16.17
N ILE A 235 18.04 21.40 14.84
CA ILE A 235 18.75 22.39 14.01
C ILE A 235 18.07 23.76 14.10
N GLU A 236 16.73 23.79 14.00
CA GLU A 236 15.97 25.04 14.08
C GLU A 236 16.19 25.75 15.42
N THR A 237 16.04 25.05 16.55
CA THR A 237 16.31 25.59 17.89
C THR A 237 17.74 26.12 18.01
N CYS A 238 18.74 25.41 17.47
CA CYS A 238 20.11 25.91 17.46
C CYS A 238 20.23 27.25 16.71
N GLU A 239 19.63 27.35 15.51
CA GLU A 239 19.74 28.54 14.67
C GLU A 239 18.94 29.73 15.19
N THR A 240 17.74 29.51 15.74
CA THR A 240 16.79 30.58 16.10
C THR A 240 16.90 30.99 17.56
N GLU A 241 17.03 30.04 18.48
CA GLU A 241 17.00 30.30 19.93
C GLU A 241 18.42 30.42 20.50
N CYS A 242 19.38 29.65 19.98
CA CYS A 242 20.77 29.67 20.45
C CYS A 242 21.73 30.50 19.57
N LYS A 243 21.19 31.21 18.56
CA LYS A 243 21.95 32.08 17.64
C LYS A 243 23.14 31.37 16.97
N ALA A 244 22.99 30.10 16.60
CA ALA A 244 24.10 29.31 16.07
C ALA A 244 24.79 29.95 14.87
N ARG A 245 24.05 30.66 14.01
CA ARG A 245 24.59 31.34 12.82
C ARG A 245 25.60 32.45 13.12
N GLU A 246 25.67 32.93 14.36
CA GLU A 246 26.63 33.95 14.83
C GLU A 246 27.86 33.32 15.52
N ASN A 247 27.91 31.99 15.66
CA ASN A 247 28.94 31.28 16.41
C ASN A 247 29.89 30.54 15.46
N ASP A 248 31.21 30.75 15.64
CA ASP A 248 32.26 30.14 14.80
C ASP A 248 32.28 28.60 14.84
N ALA A 249 31.72 27.99 15.89
CA ALA A 249 31.59 26.54 16.02
C ALA A 249 30.41 25.95 15.21
N TRP A 250 29.58 26.79 14.57
CA TRP A 250 28.46 26.37 13.75
C TRP A 250 28.79 26.44 12.25
N SER A 251 28.81 25.27 11.62
CA SER A 251 29.01 25.16 10.17
C SER A 251 27.67 24.99 9.45
N GLY A 252 26.97 26.09 9.17
CA GLY A 252 25.64 26.03 8.56
C GLY A 252 25.59 25.28 7.21
N LYS A 253 26.68 25.35 6.43
CA LYS A 253 26.82 24.59 5.17
C LYS A 253 26.86 23.08 5.42
N GLU A 254 27.67 22.63 6.37
CA GLU A 254 27.84 21.21 6.69
C GLU A 254 26.59 20.66 7.38
N VAL A 255 25.96 21.43 8.28
CA VAL A 255 24.70 21.06 8.92
C VAL A 255 23.62 20.83 7.86
N ASN A 256 23.45 21.75 6.92
CA ASN A 256 22.45 21.60 5.87
C ASN A 256 22.76 20.42 4.92
N LEU A 257 24.03 20.17 4.63
CA LEU A 257 24.44 19.02 3.81
C LEU A 257 24.12 17.69 4.52
N ALA A 258 24.49 17.57 5.81
CA ALA A 258 24.20 16.40 6.63
C ALA A 258 22.69 16.18 6.79
N ARG A 259 21.91 17.24 7.01
CA ARG A 259 20.44 17.17 7.07
C ARG A 259 19.84 16.63 5.77
N LYS A 260 20.28 17.11 4.61
CA LYS A 260 19.80 16.63 3.30
C LYS A 260 20.17 15.17 3.05
N ALA A 261 21.38 14.75 3.46
CA ALA A 261 21.80 13.36 3.37
C ALA A 261 20.91 12.47 4.25
N ALA A 262 20.63 12.89 5.49
CA ALA A 262 19.74 12.18 6.39
C ALA A 262 18.31 12.06 5.84
N ASP A 263 17.76 13.09 5.20
CA ASP A 263 16.42 13.02 4.58
C ASP A 263 16.38 12.04 3.41
N LYS A 264 17.42 12.05 2.55
CA LYS A 264 17.53 11.09 1.46
C LYS A 264 17.60 9.64 1.98
N ALA A 265 18.44 9.40 2.99
CA ALA A 265 18.58 8.09 3.61
C ALA A 265 17.29 7.64 4.32
N ARG A 266 16.60 8.57 5.01
CA ARG A 266 15.26 8.35 5.59
C ARG A 266 14.28 7.85 4.53
N GLY A 267 14.19 8.53 3.39
CA GLY A 267 13.29 8.15 2.31
C GLY A 267 13.53 6.71 1.84
N LEU A 268 14.79 6.34 1.60
CA LEU A 268 15.16 4.97 1.21
C LEU A 268 14.81 3.94 2.30
N ALA A 269 15.12 4.23 3.57
CA ALA A 269 14.80 3.35 4.69
C ALA A 269 13.28 3.15 4.86
N VAL A 270 12.49 4.23 4.80
CA VAL A 270 11.03 4.19 4.94
C VAL A 270 10.40 3.39 3.81
N GLU A 271 10.79 3.63 2.56
CA GLU A 271 10.22 2.89 1.42
C GLU A 271 10.54 1.40 1.49
N GLN A 272 11.76 1.03 1.88
CA GLN A 272 12.14 -0.36 2.07
C GLN A 272 11.35 -1.03 3.22
N LEU A 273 11.19 -0.34 4.36
CA LEU A 273 10.39 -0.84 5.49
C LEU A 273 8.90 -1.03 5.12
N LYS A 274 8.32 -0.14 4.31
CA LYS A 274 6.94 -0.24 3.82
C LYS A 274 6.73 -1.53 3.01
N GLN A 275 7.71 -1.95 2.20
CA GLN A 275 7.60 -3.19 1.41
C GLN A 275 7.45 -4.44 2.29
N VAL A 276 8.10 -4.48 3.46
CA VAL A 276 7.97 -5.61 4.41
C VAL A 276 6.52 -5.82 4.81
N ARG A 277 5.86 -4.76 5.29
CA ARG A 277 4.44 -4.82 5.69
C ARG A 277 3.54 -5.07 4.48
N TYR A 278 3.85 -4.46 3.34
CA TYR A 278 3.07 -4.63 2.11
C TYR A 278 2.93 -6.10 1.71
N PHE A 279 4.03 -6.85 1.59
CA PHE A 279 3.97 -8.27 1.20
C PHE A 279 3.38 -9.16 2.29
N TRP A 280 3.59 -8.83 3.57
CA TRP A 280 2.87 -9.49 4.66
C TRP A 280 1.35 -9.32 4.52
N ARG A 281 0.86 -8.10 4.26
CA ARG A 281 -0.58 -7.81 4.05
C ARG A 281 -1.13 -8.63 2.88
N GLN A 282 -0.36 -8.83 1.80
CA GLN A 282 -0.81 -9.67 0.68
C GLN A 282 -1.00 -11.14 1.09
N ALA A 283 -0.05 -11.69 1.84
CA ALA A 283 -0.16 -13.06 2.35
C ALA A 283 -1.33 -13.19 3.34
N HIS A 284 -1.43 -12.27 4.29
CA HIS A 284 -2.49 -12.19 5.29
C HIS A 284 -3.87 -12.11 4.65
N TRP A 285 -4.05 -11.18 3.69
CA TRP A 285 -5.30 -10.98 2.98
C TRP A 285 -5.83 -12.28 2.35
N LEU A 286 -4.95 -13.08 1.74
CA LEU A 286 -5.31 -14.39 1.20
C LEU A 286 -5.66 -15.40 2.29
N THR A 287 -4.81 -15.56 3.30
CA THR A 287 -4.97 -16.60 4.34
C THR A 287 -6.13 -16.34 5.30
N GLU A 288 -6.49 -15.07 5.49
CA GLU A 288 -7.64 -14.66 6.27
C GLU A 288 -8.95 -14.98 5.53
N ARG A 289 -9.01 -14.66 4.23
CA ARG A 289 -10.21 -14.83 3.40
C ARG A 289 -10.43 -16.27 2.94
N PHE A 290 -9.36 -17.04 2.76
CA PHE A 290 -9.40 -18.44 2.33
C PHE A 290 -8.61 -19.34 3.30
N PRO A 291 -9.05 -19.46 4.56
CA PRO A 291 -8.27 -20.10 5.63
C PRO A 291 -8.01 -21.59 5.40
N ASP A 292 -8.84 -22.26 4.60
CA ASP A 292 -8.73 -23.68 4.27
C ASP A 292 -8.07 -23.95 2.90
N ALA A 293 -7.56 -22.90 2.22
CA ALA A 293 -7.07 -22.96 0.84
C ALA A 293 -8.08 -23.59 -0.13
N LYS A 294 -9.35 -23.23 0.06
CA LYS A 294 -10.51 -23.61 -0.75
C LYS A 294 -11.33 -22.36 -1.02
N LEU A 295 -12.05 -22.36 -2.14
CA LEU A 295 -13.03 -21.31 -2.39
C LEU A 295 -14.12 -21.39 -1.33
N CYS A 296 -14.39 -20.27 -0.68
CA CYS A 296 -15.54 -20.02 0.16
C CYS A 296 -16.09 -18.64 -0.16
N ASP A 297 -17.33 -18.39 0.24
CA ASP A 297 -17.93 -17.07 0.10
C ASP A 297 -17.21 -16.09 1.02
N VAL A 298 -16.91 -14.90 0.51
CA VAL A 298 -16.29 -13.81 1.25
C VAL A 298 -17.13 -12.57 1.02
N GLU A 299 -17.71 -12.04 2.08
CA GLU A 299 -18.62 -10.89 2.01
C GLU A 299 -17.95 -9.68 1.35
N GLY A 300 -18.66 -9.07 0.41
CA GLY A 300 -18.18 -7.96 -0.40
C GLY A 300 -17.10 -8.29 -1.43
N LEU A 301 -16.70 -9.56 -1.58
CA LEU A 301 -15.60 -9.96 -2.46
C LEU A 301 -15.95 -11.08 -3.44
N VAL A 302 -16.40 -12.24 -2.96
CA VAL A 302 -16.63 -13.40 -3.85
C VAL A 302 -17.74 -14.30 -3.36
N LYS A 303 -18.54 -14.81 -4.30
CA LYS A 303 -19.56 -15.84 -4.07
C LYS A 303 -19.69 -16.75 -5.29
N LEU A 304 -19.86 -18.05 -5.07
CA LEU A 304 -20.26 -18.98 -6.14
C LEU A 304 -21.78 -19.06 -6.18
N VAL A 305 -22.40 -18.47 -7.19
CA VAL A 305 -23.84 -18.24 -7.24
C VAL A 305 -24.53 -19.28 -8.12
N GLU A 306 -25.60 -19.89 -7.61
CA GLU A 306 -26.42 -20.83 -8.37
C GLU A 306 -27.30 -20.11 -9.39
N LYS A 307 -27.57 -20.78 -10.52
CA LYS A 307 -28.43 -20.25 -11.59
C LYS A 307 -29.82 -19.86 -11.09
N SER A 308 -30.39 -20.62 -10.17
CA SER A 308 -31.69 -20.31 -9.55
C SER A 308 -31.65 -19.03 -8.73
N GLU A 309 -30.53 -18.71 -8.08
CA GLU A 309 -30.34 -17.44 -7.38
C GLU A 309 -30.22 -16.28 -8.38
N ILE A 310 -29.59 -16.51 -9.53
CA ILE A 310 -29.52 -15.51 -10.61
C ILE A 310 -30.89 -15.26 -11.23
N GLU A 311 -31.68 -16.31 -11.45
CA GLU A 311 -33.07 -16.22 -11.93
C GLU A 311 -33.94 -15.40 -10.96
N ALA A 312 -33.84 -15.67 -9.66
CA ALA A 312 -34.55 -14.92 -8.62
C ALA A 312 -34.13 -13.43 -8.56
N ASN A 313 -32.97 -13.10 -9.12
CA ASN A 313 -32.42 -11.75 -9.22
C ASN A 313 -32.55 -11.16 -10.64
N ASP A 314 -33.63 -11.50 -11.36
CA ASP A 314 -33.97 -10.95 -12.67
C ASP A 314 -32.88 -11.17 -13.73
N TRP A 315 -32.15 -12.30 -13.61
CA TRP A 315 -31.02 -12.65 -14.46
C TRP A 315 -29.88 -11.61 -14.43
N SER A 316 -29.75 -10.87 -13.34
CA SER A 316 -28.65 -9.91 -13.13
C SER A 316 -27.31 -10.64 -13.03
N LEU A 317 -26.27 -10.13 -13.67
CA LEU A 317 -24.91 -10.68 -13.58
C LEU A 317 -23.95 -9.76 -12.83
N THR A 318 -24.44 -8.68 -12.21
CA THR A 318 -23.64 -7.78 -11.38
C THR A 318 -23.21 -8.45 -10.06
N PRO A 319 -21.90 -8.70 -9.84
CA PRO A 319 -21.39 -9.38 -8.64
C PRO A 319 -21.84 -8.77 -7.31
N GLY A 320 -21.88 -7.43 -7.23
CA GLY A 320 -22.28 -6.72 -6.01
C GLY A 320 -23.70 -7.04 -5.50
N ARG A 321 -24.58 -7.61 -6.33
CA ARG A 321 -25.92 -8.05 -5.90
C ARG A 321 -25.88 -9.35 -5.10
N TYR A 322 -24.78 -10.11 -5.20
CA TYR A 322 -24.65 -11.46 -4.65
C TYR A 322 -23.67 -11.55 -3.49
N VAL A 323 -22.59 -10.76 -3.52
CA VAL A 323 -21.50 -10.89 -2.56
C VAL A 323 -21.74 -10.14 -1.25
N GLY A 324 -22.75 -9.27 -1.17
CA GLY A 324 -23.00 -8.43 0.00
C GLY A 324 -22.14 -7.16 0.01
N VAL A 325 -22.01 -6.53 1.18
CA VAL A 325 -21.24 -5.29 1.36
C VAL A 325 -19.97 -5.63 2.10
N ALA A 326 -18.82 -5.20 1.56
CA ALA A 326 -17.56 -5.41 2.27
C ALA A 326 -17.61 -4.69 3.63
N PRO A 327 -17.11 -5.32 4.71
CA PRO A 327 -16.95 -4.60 5.98
C PRO A 327 -16.07 -3.37 5.78
N GLU A 328 -16.33 -2.32 6.55
CA GLU A 328 -15.46 -1.15 6.57
C GLU A 328 -14.08 -1.56 7.10
N GLU A 329 -13.06 -1.45 6.26
CA GLU A 329 -11.66 -1.62 6.67
C GLU A 329 -11.05 -0.23 6.91
N GLU A 330 -10.55 0.02 8.12
CA GLU A 330 -9.74 1.20 8.38
C GLU A 330 -8.40 1.04 7.66
N ASP A 331 -8.07 1.98 6.78
CA ASP A 331 -6.72 2.04 6.22
C ASP A 331 -5.78 2.60 7.28
N GLU A 332 -5.23 1.72 8.10
CA GLU A 332 -4.35 2.11 9.19
C GLU A 332 -3.04 2.78 8.71
N ASP A 333 -2.73 2.69 7.41
CA ASP A 333 -1.59 3.35 6.77
C ASP A 333 -1.95 4.69 6.12
N PHE A 334 -3.21 5.15 6.26
CA PHE A 334 -3.63 6.45 5.74
C PHE A 334 -2.89 7.57 6.49
N ASP A 335 -1.90 8.15 5.84
CA ASP A 335 -1.23 9.36 6.32
C ASP A 335 -2.15 10.57 6.07
N PHE A 336 -2.93 10.91 7.09
CA PHE A 336 -3.80 12.08 7.07
C PHE A 336 -3.03 13.38 6.79
N GLU A 337 -1.78 13.50 7.26
CA GLU A 337 -0.98 14.71 7.10
C GLU A 337 -0.52 14.85 5.64
N GLU A 338 -0.04 13.76 5.04
CA GLU A 338 0.30 13.70 3.62
C GLU A 338 -0.94 13.94 2.75
N ALA A 339 -2.05 13.27 3.03
CA ALA A 339 -3.30 13.45 2.30
C ALA A 339 -3.83 14.89 2.38
N MET A 340 -3.73 15.54 3.54
CA MET A 340 -4.12 16.95 3.70
C MET A 340 -3.18 17.89 2.95
N ARG A 341 -1.86 17.61 2.92
CA ARG A 341 -0.91 18.39 2.12
C ARG A 341 -1.19 18.23 0.63
N GLU A 342 -1.44 17.01 0.14
CA GLU A 342 -1.87 16.77 -1.24
C GLU A 342 -3.13 17.56 -1.57
N ILE A 343 -4.15 17.50 -0.71
CA ILE A 343 -5.42 18.25 -0.88
C ILE A 343 -5.16 19.75 -0.90
N HIS A 344 -4.26 20.27 -0.06
CA HIS A 344 -3.96 21.69 0.00
C HIS A 344 -3.25 22.18 -1.27
N VAL A 345 -2.23 21.45 -1.73
CA VAL A 345 -1.55 21.74 -3.00
C VAL A 345 -2.55 21.68 -4.16
N GLU A 346 -3.43 20.68 -4.17
CA GLU A 346 -4.46 20.54 -5.21
C GLU A 346 -5.49 21.69 -5.17
N LEU A 347 -5.89 22.14 -3.98
CA LEU A 347 -6.81 23.27 -3.82
C LEU A 347 -6.20 24.56 -4.38
N ASP A 348 -4.91 24.79 -4.15
CA ASP A 348 -4.20 25.95 -4.68
C ASP A 348 -4.10 25.91 -6.21
N ASP A 349 -3.79 24.75 -6.79
CA ASP A 349 -3.76 24.56 -8.24
C ASP A 349 -5.15 24.82 -8.87
N LEU A 350 -6.21 24.27 -8.28
CA LEU A 350 -7.59 24.47 -8.73
C LEU A 350 -8.04 25.94 -8.62
N ASN A 351 -7.63 26.63 -7.56
CA ASN A 351 -7.87 28.07 -7.43
C ASN A 351 -7.14 28.85 -8.53
N GLY A 352 -5.89 28.49 -8.85
CA GLY A 352 -5.14 29.06 -9.96
C GLY A 352 -5.82 28.86 -11.32
N GLU A 353 -6.34 27.66 -11.59
CA GLU A 353 -7.13 27.37 -12.80
C GLU A 353 -8.45 28.16 -12.83
N SER A 354 -9.15 28.25 -11.69
CA SER A 354 -10.40 29.00 -11.56
C SER A 354 -10.21 30.48 -11.89
N VAL A 355 -9.14 31.11 -11.40
CA VAL A 355 -8.80 32.51 -11.72
C VAL A 355 -8.56 32.70 -13.22
N LYS A 356 -7.83 31.78 -13.86
CA LYS A 356 -7.59 31.83 -15.32
C LYS A 356 -8.89 31.70 -16.11
N LEU A 357 -9.77 30.78 -15.70
CA LEU A 357 -11.08 30.59 -16.33
C LEU A 357 -11.98 31.81 -16.14
N ALA A 358 -12.02 32.39 -14.95
CA ALA A 358 -12.78 33.62 -14.69
C ALA A 358 -12.29 34.78 -15.56
N ALA A 359 -10.97 34.93 -15.72
CA ALA A 359 -10.39 35.92 -16.61
C ALA A 359 -10.77 35.68 -18.09
N ALA A 360 -10.73 34.43 -18.54
CA ALA A 360 -11.12 34.05 -19.90
C ALA A 360 -12.62 34.32 -20.15
N ILE A 361 -13.49 33.98 -19.19
CA ILE A 361 -14.93 34.25 -19.26
C ILE A 361 -15.17 35.76 -19.37
N LYS A 362 -14.53 36.56 -18.50
CA LYS A 362 -14.64 38.01 -18.53
C LYS A 362 -14.24 38.58 -19.90
N LYS A 363 -13.11 38.14 -20.43
CA LYS A 363 -12.64 38.55 -21.76
C LYS A 363 -13.64 38.19 -22.86
N ASN A 364 -14.23 36.98 -22.80
CA ASN A 364 -15.23 36.56 -23.77
C ASN A 364 -16.51 37.40 -23.70
N PHE A 365 -16.95 37.83 -22.51
CA PHE A 365 -18.07 38.76 -22.37
C PHE A 365 -17.75 40.14 -22.96
N GLU A 366 -16.55 40.67 -22.71
CA GLU A 366 -16.07 41.92 -23.32
C GLU A 366 -16.05 41.84 -24.86
N GLU A 367 -15.60 40.70 -25.42
CA GLU A 367 -15.61 40.44 -26.87
C GLU A 367 -17.02 40.29 -27.46
N LEU A 368 -18.01 39.89 -26.64
CA LEU A 368 -19.43 39.82 -27.01
C LEU A 368 -20.20 41.13 -26.80
N GLY A 369 -19.54 42.17 -26.28
CA GLY A 369 -20.12 43.50 -26.09
C GLY A 369 -21.05 43.64 -24.88
N VAL A 370 -20.90 42.77 -23.87
CA VAL A 370 -21.63 42.83 -22.58
C VAL A 370 -20.69 43.21 -21.45
#